data_AF-A0AAU5LIY8-F1
#
_entry.id   AF-A0AAU5LIY8-F1
#
_cell.length_a   1.000
_cell.length_b   1.000
_cell.length_c   1.000
_cell.angle_alpha   90.00
_cell.angle_beta   90.00
_cell.angle_gamma   90.00
#
_symmetry.space_group_name_H-M   'P 1'
#
loop_
_entity.id
_entity.type
_entity.pdbx_description
1 polymer ?
#
loop_
_entity_poly.entity_id
_entity_poly.type
_entity_poly.pdbx_seq_one_letter_code
_entity_poly.pdbx_strand_id
1 'polypeptide(L)'
;MTRLAIPWYVHPAEDPGQWTRLAELAGQLAFVVVNIANGPGDADDPYYPAALAALRSSGVHFYGYVDTAYAQRGIVQVAADVRAWLERYDVDGIMFDQVAPGPDGLGYNRMLALIARQAGARCIVANPGVEPCPELPGLFDVTCVFEDEFAAHGRGGVAERTVGPDRLWHLVYGVPADAIDAVLERVEAEGVGLAFVTDRPGPHPWTGLPSSLVGASRC
;
A
#
# COMPACT_ATOMS: atom_id res chain seq x y z
N MET A 1 -1.39 -18.42 4.34
CA MET A 1 -2.57 -17.59 4.05
C MET A 1 -2.13 -16.14 3.93
N THR A 2 -2.27 -15.57 2.74
CA THR A 2 -1.97 -14.18 2.39
C THR A 2 -2.83 -13.19 3.18
N ARG A 3 -2.24 -12.11 3.68
CA ARG A 3 -2.97 -11.03 4.38
C ARG A 3 -3.25 -9.85 3.44
N LEU A 4 -4.34 -9.13 3.69
CA LEU A 4 -4.77 -8.01 2.85
C LEU A 4 -3.96 -6.74 3.15
N ALA A 5 -3.32 -6.17 2.14
CA ALA A 5 -2.58 -4.91 2.22
C ALA A 5 -3.13 -3.96 1.15
N ILE A 6 -3.91 -2.95 1.55
CA ILE A 6 -4.82 -2.24 0.64
C ILE A 6 -4.36 -0.80 0.38
N PRO A 7 -4.12 -0.39 -0.89
CA PRO A 7 -4.06 1.01 -1.25
C PRO A 7 -5.48 1.60 -1.21
N TRP A 8 -5.69 2.67 -0.43
CA TRP A 8 -7.00 3.24 -0.15
C TRP A 8 -7.05 4.72 -0.53
N TYR A 9 -7.46 4.98 -1.77
CA TYR A 9 -7.49 6.32 -2.37
C TYR A 9 -8.94 6.82 -2.52
N VAL A 10 -9.79 6.45 -1.56
CA VAL A 10 -11.20 6.86 -1.50
C VAL A 10 -11.37 7.99 -0.52
N HIS A 11 -11.84 9.14 -0.99
CA HIS A 11 -12.13 10.25 -0.10
C HIS A 11 -13.32 9.91 0.83
N PRO A 12 -13.26 10.18 2.15
CA PRO A 12 -14.32 9.73 3.07
C PRO A 12 -15.71 10.32 2.82
N ALA A 13 -15.81 11.50 2.20
CA ALA A 13 -17.11 12.06 1.79
C ALA A 13 -17.72 11.37 0.55
N GLU A 14 -16.91 10.73 -0.28
CA GLU A 14 -17.39 10.07 -1.51
C GLU A 14 -18.06 8.75 -1.20
N ASP A 15 -17.49 7.97 -0.26
CA ASP A 15 -18.07 6.69 0.15
C ASP A 15 -17.83 6.36 1.64
N PRO A 16 -18.63 6.96 2.55
CA PRO A 16 -18.55 6.65 3.98
C PRO A 16 -18.82 5.17 4.32
N GLY A 17 -19.63 4.50 3.50
CA GLY A 17 -19.99 3.09 3.69
C GLY A 17 -18.79 2.17 3.49
N GLN A 18 -18.00 2.43 2.47
CA GLN A 18 -16.75 1.70 2.21
C GLN A 18 -15.69 1.94 3.29
N TRP A 19 -15.58 3.15 3.86
CA TRP A 19 -14.72 3.39 5.03
C TRP A 19 -15.15 2.60 6.25
N THR A 20 -16.47 2.49 6.49
CA THR A 20 -17.02 1.66 7.56
C THR A 20 -16.69 0.19 7.31
N ARG A 21 -16.90 -0.28 6.07
CA ARG A 21 -16.59 -1.66 5.68
C ARG A 21 -15.11 -2.00 5.82
N LEU A 22 -14.22 -1.07 5.45
CA LEU A 22 -12.78 -1.22 5.63
C LEU A 22 -12.42 -1.42 7.12
N ALA A 23 -13.06 -0.66 8.02
CA ALA A 23 -12.86 -0.79 9.45
C ALA A 23 -13.33 -2.16 9.99
N GLU A 24 -14.41 -2.73 9.45
CA GLU A 24 -14.91 -4.07 9.81
C GLU A 24 -13.95 -5.20 9.38
N LEU A 25 -13.12 -4.95 8.37
CA LEU A 25 -12.15 -5.92 7.87
C LEU A 25 -10.86 -5.99 8.71
N ALA A 26 -10.74 -5.23 9.81
CA ALA A 26 -9.50 -5.08 10.58
C ALA A 26 -8.75 -6.40 10.89
N GLY A 27 -9.47 -7.46 11.26
CA GLY A 27 -8.87 -8.78 11.56
C GLY A 27 -8.24 -9.49 10.35
N GLN A 28 -8.55 -9.06 9.12
CA GLN A 28 -8.04 -9.62 7.86
C GLN A 28 -6.93 -8.76 7.25
N LEU A 29 -6.82 -7.49 7.68
CA LEU A 29 -5.86 -6.53 7.14
C LEU A 29 -4.48 -6.72 7.76
N ALA A 30 -3.44 -6.70 6.93
CA ALA A 30 -2.08 -6.42 7.35
C ALA A 30 -1.88 -4.91 7.57
N PHE A 31 -2.28 -4.11 6.57
CA PHE A 31 -2.29 -2.65 6.67
C PHE A 31 -3.15 -2.01 5.55
N VAL A 32 -3.38 -0.71 5.68
CA VAL A 32 -3.99 0.15 4.67
C VAL A 32 -3.05 1.31 4.33
N VAL A 33 -2.89 1.67 3.06
CA VAL A 33 -2.15 2.88 2.65
C VAL A 33 -3.15 3.97 2.32
N VAL A 34 -3.17 5.04 3.10
CA VAL A 34 -4.07 6.18 2.89
C VAL A 34 -3.36 7.24 2.07
N ASN A 35 -4.03 7.75 1.04
CA ASN A 35 -3.58 8.88 0.24
C ASN A 35 -4.63 9.99 0.26
N ILE A 36 -4.29 11.16 0.82
CA ILE A 36 -5.20 12.31 0.87
C ILE A 36 -5.11 13.11 -0.44
N ALA A 37 -3.89 13.46 -0.87
CA ALA A 37 -3.66 14.31 -2.04
C ALA A 37 -2.25 14.08 -2.64
N ASN A 38 -1.95 12.85 -3.04
CA ASN A 38 -0.59 12.37 -3.39
C ASN A 38 0.42 12.65 -2.27
N GLY A 39 -0.03 12.45 -1.04
CA GLY A 39 0.63 12.91 0.17
C GLY A 39 -0.37 13.21 1.29
N PRO A 40 0.10 13.88 2.37
CA PRO A 40 -0.72 14.19 3.55
C PRO A 40 -1.70 15.36 3.36
N GLY A 41 -1.62 16.10 2.25
CA GLY A 41 -2.43 17.30 2.01
C GLY A 41 -2.20 18.44 3.04
N ASP A 42 -3.08 19.44 3.04
CA ASP A 42 -2.89 20.71 3.77
C ASP A 42 -3.59 20.81 5.14
N ALA A 43 -4.19 19.71 5.65
CA ALA A 43 -4.93 19.61 6.93
C ALA A 43 -6.37 20.16 6.97
N ASP A 44 -6.82 20.82 5.91
CA ASP A 44 -8.10 21.56 5.95
C ASP A 44 -9.33 20.70 5.63
N ASP A 45 -9.12 19.41 5.32
CA ASP A 45 -10.18 18.49 4.96
C ASP A 45 -10.88 17.94 6.21
N PRO A 46 -12.17 18.27 6.44
CA PRO A 46 -12.88 17.88 7.66
C PRO A 46 -13.28 16.40 7.69
N TYR A 47 -13.17 15.66 6.57
CA TYR A 47 -13.68 14.30 6.48
C TYR A 47 -12.67 13.24 6.96
N TYR A 48 -11.37 13.47 6.78
CA TYR A 48 -10.33 12.52 7.17
C TYR A 48 -10.20 12.29 8.68
N PRO A 49 -10.25 13.31 9.57
CA PRO A 49 -10.03 13.08 11.00
C PRO A 49 -10.94 12.02 11.62
N ALA A 50 -12.25 12.08 11.32
CA ALA A 50 -13.22 11.11 11.82
C ALA A 50 -13.02 9.72 11.22
N ALA A 51 -12.75 9.63 9.91
CA ALA A 51 -12.55 8.39 9.21
C ALA A 51 -11.27 7.65 9.68
N LEU A 52 -10.17 8.37 9.87
CA LEU A 52 -8.92 7.84 10.39
C LEU A 52 -9.03 7.42 11.87
N ALA A 53 -9.78 8.18 12.67
CA ALA A 53 -10.06 7.79 14.05
C ALA A 53 -10.85 6.48 14.13
N ALA A 54 -11.83 6.28 13.24
CA ALA A 54 -12.58 5.04 13.15
C ALA A 54 -11.68 3.84 12.79
N LEU A 55 -10.83 3.97 11.76
CA LEU A 55 -9.85 2.92 11.40
C LEU A 55 -8.95 2.54 12.59
N ARG A 56 -8.39 3.55 13.27
CA ARG A 56 -7.56 3.34 14.46
C ARG A 56 -8.32 2.60 15.55
N SER A 57 -9.56 3.02 15.85
CA SER A 57 -10.38 2.42 16.90
C SER A 57 -10.76 0.96 16.62
N SER A 58 -10.83 0.58 15.35
CA SER A 58 -11.04 -0.81 14.91
C SER A 58 -9.77 -1.66 14.92
N GLY A 59 -8.61 -1.07 15.24
CA GLY A 59 -7.32 -1.76 15.28
C GLY A 59 -6.68 -1.95 13.90
N VAL A 60 -7.11 -1.18 12.89
CA VAL A 60 -6.47 -1.20 11.57
C VAL A 60 -5.13 -0.48 11.63
N HIS A 61 -4.07 -1.14 11.16
CA HIS A 61 -2.81 -0.48 10.88
C HIS A 61 -2.90 0.29 9.56
N PHE A 62 -2.58 1.58 9.56
CA PHE A 62 -2.58 2.36 8.34
C PHE A 62 -1.36 3.27 8.21
N TYR A 63 -0.92 3.43 6.96
CA TYR A 63 0.32 4.08 6.58
C TYR A 63 0.03 5.25 5.64
N GLY A 64 0.80 6.32 5.79
CA GLY A 64 0.71 7.49 4.91
C GLY A 64 1.42 7.26 3.59
N TYR A 65 0.76 7.60 2.47
CA TYR A 65 1.35 7.60 1.13
C TYR A 65 2.32 8.79 0.95
N VAL A 66 3.51 8.54 0.40
CA VAL A 66 4.48 9.58 0.04
C VAL A 66 5.10 9.31 -1.33
N ASP A 67 4.86 10.19 -2.30
CA ASP A 67 5.48 10.11 -3.63
C ASP A 67 6.96 10.51 -3.55
N THR A 68 7.84 9.72 -4.17
CA THR A 68 9.28 9.96 -4.26
C THR A 68 9.79 10.28 -5.66
N ALA A 69 8.90 10.23 -6.66
CA ALA A 69 9.14 10.51 -8.07
C ALA A 69 10.42 9.84 -8.61
N TYR A 70 10.63 8.56 -8.30
CA TYR A 70 11.79 7.78 -8.72
C TYR A 70 13.12 8.47 -8.40
N ALA A 71 13.27 8.90 -7.15
CA ALA A 71 14.42 9.65 -6.62
C ALA A 71 14.63 11.06 -7.21
N GLN A 72 13.64 11.62 -7.90
CA GLN A 72 13.68 13.01 -8.38
C GLN A 72 13.15 14.02 -7.37
N ARG A 73 12.38 13.56 -6.35
CA ARG A 73 11.88 14.44 -5.30
C ARG A 73 12.96 14.72 -4.26
N GLY A 74 13.06 15.96 -3.78
CA GLY A 74 14.07 16.33 -2.79
C GLY A 74 13.82 15.67 -1.43
N ILE A 75 14.85 15.10 -0.80
CA ILE A 75 14.71 14.38 0.48
C ILE A 75 14.09 15.23 1.61
N VAL A 76 14.30 16.55 1.59
CA VAL A 76 13.71 17.48 2.56
C VAL A 76 12.19 17.56 2.40
N GLN A 77 11.69 17.54 1.16
CA GLN A 77 10.25 17.55 0.88
C GLN A 77 9.61 16.24 1.29
N VAL A 78 10.24 15.11 0.97
CA VAL A 78 9.79 13.78 1.41
C VAL A 78 9.77 13.70 2.94
N ALA A 79 10.79 14.20 3.62
CA ALA A 79 10.83 14.22 5.08
C ALA A 79 9.74 15.11 5.71
N ALA A 80 9.32 16.18 5.02
CA ALA A 80 8.21 17.01 5.45
C ALA A 80 6.87 16.24 5.37
N ASP A 81 6.63 15.51 4.29
CA ASP A 81 5.43 14.69 4.14
C ASP A 81 5.39 13.56 5.19
N VAL A 82 6.52 12.88 5.41
CA VAL A 82 6.66 11.85 6.43
C VAL A 82 6.29 12.39 7.81
N ARG A 83 6.83 13.56 8.19
CA ARG A 83 6.51 14.20 9.46
C ARG A 83 5.05 14.61 9.53
N ALA A 84 4.50 15.20 8.47
CA ALA A 84 3.09 15.58 8.44
C ALA A 84 2.17 14.37 8.65
N TRP A 85 2.46 13.23 8.03
CA TRP A 85 1.71 11.99 8.26
C TRP A 85 1.78 11.52 9.72
N LEU A 86 2.98 11.46 10.29
CA LEU A 86 3.20 10.95 11.65
C LEU A 86 2.65 11.91 12.72
N GLU A 87 2.86 13.22 12.57
CA GLU A 87 2.50 14.21 13.58
C GLU A 87 1.02 14.63 13.51
N ARG A 88 0.46 14.78 12.31
CA ARG A 88 -0.91 15.28 12.12
C ARG A 88 -1.95 14.17 12.17
N TYR A 89 -1.63 13.02 11.58
CA TYR A 89 -2.59 11.92 11.39
C TYR A 89 -2.28 10.70 12.25
N ASP A 90 -1.16 10.69 12.97
CA ASP A 90 -0.76 9.60 13.89
C ASP A 90 -0.84 8.23 13.18
N VAL A 91 -0.23 8.15 11.99
CA VAL A 91 -0.13 6.91 11.22
C VAL A 91 0.91 5.97 11.84
N ASP A 92 0.77 4.67 11.57
CA ASP A 92 1.69 3.66 12.11
C ASP A 92 3.00 3.56 11.32
N GLY A 93 2.98 4.03 10.07
CA GLY A 93 4.04 3.82 9.11
C GLY A 93 3.88 4.66 7.86
N ILE A 94 4.81 4.49 6.93
CA ILE A 94 4.86 5.22 5.66
C ILE A 94 4.98 4.22 4.51
N MET A 95 4.24 4.46 3.45
CA MET A 95 4.46 3.83 2.16
C MET A 95 5.06 4.86 1.22
N PHE A 96 6.26 4.58 0.72
CA PHE A 96 6.90 5.36 -0.33
C PHE A 96 6.50 4.80 -1.67
N ASP A 97 5.95 5.65 -2.54
CA ASP A 97 5.57 5.29 -3.90
C ASP A 97 6.55 5.83 -4.93
N GLN A 98 6.50 5.26 -6.13
CA GLN A 98 7.43 5.52 -7.21
C GLN A 98 8.89 5.39 -6.74
N VAL A 99 9.18 4.38 -5.91
CA VAL A 99 10.53 4.13 -5.39
C VAL A 99 11.44 3.72 -6.54
N ALA A 100 12.65 4.30 -6.63
CA ALA A 100 13.59 3.96 -7.69
C ALA A 100 13.95 2.46 -7.64
N PRO A 101 13.59 1.65 -8.67
CA PRO A 101 13.68 0.19 -8.58
C PRO A 101 15.10 -0.35 -8.79
N GLY A 102 15.93 0.40 -9.52
CA GLY A 102 17.25 -0.05 -9.95
C GLY A 102 18.38 0.26 -8.94
N PRO A 103 19.58 -0.33 -9.16
CA PRO A 103 20.74 -0.15 -8.27
C PRO A 103 21.14 1.31 -8.05
N ASP A 104 20.99 2.15 -9.08
CA ASP A 104 21.32 3.58 -9.02
C ASP A 104 20.44 4.35 -8.01
N GLY A 105 19.25 3.83 -7.70
CA GLY A 105 18.32 4.40 -6.73
C GLY A 105 18.61 4.04 -5.27
N LEU A 106 19.45 3.02 -5.00
CA LEU A 106 19.63 2.48 -3.66
C LEU A 106 20.18 3.50 -2.65
N GLY A 107 20.99 4.46 -3.10
CA GLY A 107 21.49 5.54 -2.24
C GLY A 107 20.34 6.41 -1.71
N TYR A 108 19.44 6.83 -2.59
CA TYR A 108 18.25 7.60 -2.23
C TYR A 108 17.29 6.80 -1.35
N ASN A 109 17.04 5.53 -1.71
CA ASN A 109 16.12 4.66 -0.98
C ASN A 109 16.60 4.36 0.46
N ARG A 110 17.91 4.25 0.70
CA ARG A 110 18.47 4.16 2.06
C ARG A 110 18.19 5.41 2.87
N MET A 111 18.25 6.60 2.26
CA MET A 111 17.89 7.84 2.94
C MET A 111 16.40 7.86 3.31
N LEU A 112 15.51 7.42 2.41
CA LEU A 112 14.07 7.30 2.70
C LEU A 112 13.81 6.46 3.96
N ALA A 113 14.41 5.27 4.02
CA ALA A 113 14.27 4.37 5.17
C ALA A 113 14.80 5.04 6.44
N LEU A 114 15.98 5.66 6.39
CA LEU A 114 16.57 6.35 7.54
C LEU A 114 15.68 7.49 8.05
N ILE A 115 15.19 8.37 7.17
CA ILE A 115 14.39 9.53 7.58
C ILE A 115 13.06 9.11 8.20
N ALA A 116 12.39 8.09 7.65
CA ALA A 116 11.13 7.61 8.18
C ALA A 116 11.32 6.97 9.56
N ARG A 117 12.38 6.18 9.74
CA ARG A 117 12.72 5.61 11.05
C ARG A 117 13.06 6.68 12.08
N GLN A 118 13.87 7.66 11.71
CA GLN A 118 14.21 8.77 12.61
C GLN A 118 12.99 9.62 12.98
N ALA A 119 12.01 9.74 12.09
CA ALA A 119 10.75 10.43 12.37
C ALA A 119 9.78 9.59 13.22
N GLY A 120 10.02 8.29 13.40
CA GLY A 120 9.21 7.42 14.26
C GLY A 120 8.30 6.43 13.53
N ALA A 121 8.41 6.28 12.21
CA ALA A 121 7.62 5.30 11.47
C ALA A 121 7.96 3.86 11.90
N ARG A 122 6.94 3.13 12.39
CA ARG A 122 7.11 1.75 12.86
C ARG A 122 7.21 0.75 11.71
N CYS A 123 6.53 1.05 10.60
CA CYS A 123 6.61 0.29 9.35
C CYS A 123 6.95 1.22 8.18
N ILE A 124 7.82 0.77 7.27
CA ILE A 124 8.14 1.41 6.00
C ILE A 124 7.91 0.44 4.85
N VAL A 125 7.09 0.86 3.90
CA VAL A 125 6.72 0.09 2.71
C VAL A 125 7.29 0.79 1.48
N ALA A 126 7.84 0.03 0.54
CA ALA A 126 8.28 0.54 -0.75
C ALA A 126 7.38 0.03 -1.86
N ASN A 127 6.93 0.94 -2.72
CA ASN A 127 6.30 0.60 -3.99
C ASN A 127 7.10 1.18 -5.17
N PRO A 128 7.87 0.35 -5.88
CA PRO A 128 8.50 0.72 -7.14
C PRO A 128 7.54 0.70 -8.35
N GLY A 129 6.38 0.04 -8.25
CA GLY A 129 5.46 -0.19 -9.37
C GLY A 129 5.94 -1.24 -10.39
N VAL A 130 7.12 -1.82 -10.19
CA VAL A 130 7.74 -2.86 -11.04
C VAL A 130 8.62 -3.78 -10.19
N GLU A 131 8.97 -4.95 -10.68
CA GLU A 131 9.93 -5.84 -10.01
C GLU A 131 11.29 -5.11 -9.80
N PRO A 132 11.76 -4.93 -8.55
CA PRO A 132 12.96 -4.15 -8.26
C PRO A 132 14.26 -4.97 -8.33
N CYS A 133 15.41 -4.30 -8.16
CA CYS A 133 16.68 -5.00 -7.92
C CYS A 133 16.64 -5.82 -6.60
N PRO A 134 17.38 -6.94 -6.52
CA PRO A 134 17.33 -7.86 -5.37
C PRO A 134 17.68 -7.24 -4.02
N GLU A 135 18.42 -6.13 -4.00
CA GLU A 135 18.84 -5.43 -2.80
C GLU A 135 17.74 -4.53 -2.21
N LEU A 136 16.79 -4.06 -3.03
CA LEU A 136 15.77 -3.10 -2.59
C LEU A 136 14.91 -3.63 -1.43
N PRO A 137 14.39 -4.88 -1.47
CA PRO A 137 13.57 -5.40 -0.36
C PRO A 137 14.31 -5.44 0.98
N GLY A 138 15.64 -5.50 0.98
CA GLY A 138 16.46 -5.46 2.18
C GLY A 138 16.41 -4.12 2.93
N LEU A 139 15.95 -3.03 2.29
CA LEU A 139 15.94 -1.68 2.87
C LEU A 139 14.62 -1.32 3.59
N PHE A 140 13.54 -2.06 3.34
CA PHE A 140 12.19 -1.73 3.81
C PHE A 140 11.56 -2.91 4.57
N ASP A 141 10.51 -2.69 5.35
CA ASP A 141 9.80 -3.80 6.01
C ASP A 141 9.03 -4.62 4.98
N VAL A 142 8.36 -3.94 4.06
CA VAL A 142 7.58 -4.54 2.97
C VAL A 142 7.96 -3.89 1.64
N THR A 143 8.01 -4.66 0.56
CA THR A 143 8.21 -4.15 -0.80
C THR A 143 7.14 -4.73 -1.72
N CYS A 144 6.47 -3.85 -2.46
CA CYS A 144 5.64 -4.24 -3.58
C CYS A 144 6.56 -4.74 -4.71
N VAL A 145 6.41 -5.99 -5.12
CA VAL A 145 7.25 -6.60 -6.17
C VAL A 145 6.47 -6.88 -7.46
N PHE A 146 5.15 -6.67 -7.43
CA PHE A 146 4.29 -6.75 -8.60
C PHE A 146 3.15 -5.74 -8.44
N GLU A 147 2.95 -4.89 -9.44
CA GLU A 147 1.79 -4.01 -9.58
C GLU A 147 1.41 -3.94 -11.06
N ASP A 148 0.38 -4.68 -11.47
CA ASP A 148 -0.09 -4.65 -12.86
C ASP A 148 -1.50 -5.27 -13.00
N GLU A 149 -2.03 -5.22 -14.22
CA GLU A 149 -3.25 -5.91 -14.63
C GLU A 149 -3.11 -7.44 -14.50
N PHE A 150 -4.24 -8.09 -14.23
CA PHE A 150 -4.38 -9.54 -14.18
C PHE A 150 -3.75 -10.26 -15.38
N ALA A 151 -3.82 -9.66 -16.58
CA ALA A 151 -3.25 -10.23 -17.79
C ALA A 151 -1.73 -10.41 -17.72
N ALA A 152 -1.02 -9.58 -16.96
CA ALA A 152 0.43 -9.65 -16.75
C ALA A 152 0.81 -10.54 -15.56
N HIS A 153 -0.11 -10.83 -14.64
CA HIS A 153 0.17 -11.62 -13.45
C HIS A 153 0.56 -13.06 -13.80
N GLY A 154 1.69 -13.53 -13.24
CA GLY A 154 2.28 -14.83 -13.56
C GLY A 154 2.97 -14.92 -14.92
N ARG A 155 3.04 -13.82 -15.69
CA ARG A 155 3.86 -13.74 -16.92
C ARG A 155 5.29 -13.32 -16.59
N GLY A 156 5.99 -14.16 -15.85
CA GLY A 156 7.36 -13.92 -15.43
C GLY A 156 7.89 -15.09 -14.61
N GLY A 157 9.21 -15.22 -14.52
CA GLY A 157 9.81 -16.10 -13.51
C GLY A 157 9.71 -15.43 -12.14
N VAL A 158 9.58 -16.23 -11.09
CA VAL A 158 9.73 -15.72 -9.72
C VAL A 158 11.20 -15.35 -9.53
N ALA A 159 11.48 -14.07 -9.35
CA ALA A 159 12.84 -13.62 -9.05
C ALA A 159 13.33 -14.24 -7.74
N GLU A 160 14.63 -14.46 -7.62
CA GLU A 160 15.21 -14.93 -6.37
C GLU A 160 14.91 -13.94 -5.24
N ARG A 161 14.23 -14.41 -4.19
CA ARG A 161 13.79 -13.56 -3.08
C ARG A 161 14.84 -13.57 -1.97
N THR A 162 15.30 -12.38 -1.57
CA THR A 162 16.28 -12.19 -0.49
C THR A 162 15.65 -12.02 0.88
N VAL A 163 14.31 -11.95 0.93
CA VAL A 163 13.50 -11.68 2.14
C VAL A 163 12.32 -12.65 2.23
N GLY A 164 11.74 -12.78 3.41
CA GLY A 164 10.59 -13.66 3.66
C GLY A 164 9.29 -13.19 2.98
N PRO A 165 8.31 -14.10 2.80
CA PRO A 165 7.04 -13.82 2.13
C PRO A 165 6.25 -12.69 2.79
N ASP A 166 6.32 -12.56 4.10
CA ASP A 166 5.65 -11.51 4.90
C ASP A 166 6.16 -10.09 4.61
N ARG A 167 7.24 -9.97 3.83
CA ARG A 167 7.86 -8.71 3.40
C ARG A 167 7.62 -8.39 1.93
N LEU A 168 6.86 -9.23 1.23
CA LEU A 168 6.58 -9.09 -0.19
C LEU A 168 5.09 -8.83 -0.40
N TRP A 169 4.78 -7.92 -1.31
CA TRP A 169 3.42 -7.47 -1.59
C TRP A 169 3.10 -7.47 -3.08
N HIS A 170 1.95 -8.03 -3.46
CA HIS A 170 1.40 -7.98 -4.81
C HIS A 170 0.16 -7.09 -4.89
N LEU A 171 0.09 -6.27 -5.92
CA LEU A 171 -1.05 -5.49 -6.33
C LEU A 171 -1.52 -5.98 -7.70
N VAL A 172 -2.72 -6.56 -7.76
CA VAL A 172 -3.26 -7.13 -9.00
C VAL A 172 -4.66 -6.59 -9.25
N TYR A 173 -4.89 -5.97 -10.40
CA TYR A 173 -6.17 -5.34 -10.73
C TYR A 173 -6.74 -5.81 -12.07
N GLY A 174 -8.01 -5.49 -12.34
CA GLY A 174 -8.72 -6.00 -13.52
C GLY A 174 -8.94 -7.52 -13.48
N VAL A 175 -9.01 -8.12 -12.28
CA VAL A 175 -9.17 -9.56 -12.09
C VAL A 175 -10.65 -9.93 -12.18
N PRO A 176 -11.07 -10.91 -13.00
CA PRO A 176 -12.45 -11.39 -12.95
C PRO A 176 -12.84 -11.77 -11.50
N ALA A 177 -14.03 -11.37 -11.04
CA ALA A 177 -14.42 -11.53 -9.64
C ALA A 177 -14.36 -12.99 -9.15
N ASP A 178 -14.65 -13.95 -10.03
CA ASP A 178 -14.57 -15.39 -9.79
C ASP A 178 -13.13 -15.95 -9.81
N ALA A 179 -12.14 -15.17 -10.25
CA ALA A 179 -10.73 -15.53 -10.29
C ALA A 179 -9.91 -14.94 -9.12
N ILE A 180 -10.49 -14.10 -8.26
CA ILE A 180 -9.78 -13.44 -7.15
C ILE A 180 -9.10 -14.46 -6.23
N ASP A 181 -9.82 -15.51 -5.81
CA ASP A 181 -9.27 -16.53 -4.91
C ASP A 181 -8.11 -17.30 -5.57
N ALA A 182 -8.25 -17.65 -6.86
CA ALA A 182 -7.20 -18.33 -7.62
C ALA A 182 -5.94 -17.45 -7.81
N VAL A 183 -6.11 -16.13 -7.89
CA VAL A 183 -4.97 -15.20 -7.91
C VAL A 183 -4.29 -15.15 -6.54
N LEU A 184 -5.05 -15.09 -5.44
CA LEU A 184 -4.49 -15.12 -4.08
C LEU A 184 -3.72 -16.40 -3.79
N GLU A 185 -4.22 -17.57 -4.23
CA GLU A 185 -3.51 -18.85 -4.14
C GLU A 185 -2.20 -18.83 -4.92
N ARG A 186 -2.18 -18.19 -6.10
CA ARG A 186 -0.96 -18.04 -6.90
C ARG A 186 0.07 -17.13 -6.21
N VAL A 187 -0.37 -16.00 -5.65
CA VAL A 187 0.50 -15.11 -4.87
C VAL A 187 1.17 -15.88 -3.73
N GLU A 188 0.41 -16.71 -3.01
CA GLU A 188 0.97 -17.56 -1.94
C GLU A 188 1.97 -18.59 -2.49
N ALA A 189 1.66 -19.22 -3.64
CA ALA A 189 2.56 -20.16 -4.31
C ALA A 189 3.86 -19.51 -4.83
N GLU A 190 3.84 -18.21 -5.15
CA GLU A 190 5.01 -17.42 -5.52
C GLU A 190 5.83 -16.94 -4.29
N GLY A 191 5.42 -17.34 -3.09
CA GLY A 191 6.13 -16.99 -1.85
C GLY A 191 5.90 -15.54 -1.44
N VAL A 192 4.72 -15.00 -1.68
CA VAL A 192 4.33 -13.63 -1.33
C VAL A 192 3.19 -13.66 -0.30
N GLY A 193 3.37 -12.96 0.81
CA GLY A 193 2.50 -13.04 1.98
C GLY A 193 1.48 -11.91 2.10
N LEU A 194 1.59 -10.87 1.27
CA LEU A 194 0.71 -9.71 1.28
C LEU A 194 0.13 -9.49 -0.11
N ALA A 195 -1.15 -9.18 -0.20
CA ALA A 195 -1.77 -8.84 -1.48
C ALA A 195 -2.94 -7.89 -1.37
N PHE A 196 -3.22 -7.21 -2.48
CA PHE A 196 -4.54 -6.72 -2.80
C PHE A 196 -4.88 -7.06 -4.24
N VAL A 197 -5.96 -7.81 -4.39
CA VAL A 197 -6.44 -8.36 -5.66
C VAL A 197 -7.84 -7.81 -5.89
N THR A 198 -8.07 -7.18 -7.03
CA THR A 198 -9.34 -6.49 -7.28
C THR A 198 -9.88 -6.65 -8.69
N ASP A 199 -11.20 -6.71 -8.79
CA ASP A 199 -11.96 -6.73 -10.03
C ASP A 199 -12.21 -5.35 -10.64
N ARG A 200 -11.75 -4.30 -9.95
CA ARG A 200 -11.83 -2.93 -10.45
C ARG A 200 -10.89 -2.75 -11.65
N PRO A 201 -11.36 -2.15 -12.77
CA PRO A 201 -10.56 -1.97 -13.97
C PRO A 201 -9.75 -0.66 -13.95
N GLY A 202 -8.81 -0.56 -14.88
CA GLY A 202 -8.11 0.68 -15.23
C GLY A 202 -6.90 1.01 -14.36
N PRO A 203 -6.19 2.12 -14.65
CA PRO A 203 -4.90 2.44 -14.04
C PRO A 203 -5.00 2.99 -12.60
N HIS A 204 -6.20 3.26 -12.10
CA HIS A 204 -6.44 3.76 -10.73
C HIS A 204 -7.48 2.90 -9.99
N PRO A 205 -7.22 1.60 -9.81
CA PRO A 205 -8.19 0.66 -9.25
C PRO A 205 -8.34 0.78 -7.72
N TRP A 206 -7.51 1.61 -7.07
CA TRP A 206 -7.38 1.79 -5.62
C TRP A 206 -8.50 2.61 -4.96
N THR A 207 -9.53 2.97 -5.71
CA THR A 207 -10.67 3.79 -5.25
C THR A 207 -11.83 2.94 -4.74
N GLY A 208 -11.54 1.83 -4.07
CA GLY A 208 -12.54 1.03 -3.36
C GLY A 208 -12.17 -0.43 -3.19
N LEU A 209 -13.00 -1.14 -2.43
CA LEU A 209 -12.90 -2.58 -2.21
C LEU A 209 -13.29 -3.37 -3.48
N PRO A 210 -12.73 -4.58 -3.67
CA PRO A 210 -13.24 -5.51 -4.67
C PRO A 210 -14.68 -5.92 -4.34
N SER A 211 -15.45 -6.31 -5.35
CA SER A 211 -16.86 -6.69 -5.18
C SER A 211 -17.07 -7.80 -4.13
N SER A 212 -16.11 -8.72 -3.99
CA SER A 212 -16.09 -9.78 -2.98
C SER A 212 -16.04 -9.26 -1.52
N LEU A 213 -15.52 -8.05 -1.29
CA LEU A 213 -15.33 -7.47 0.04
C LEU A 213 -16.33 -6.36 0.39
N VAL A 214 -17.06 -5.80 -0.58
CA VAL A 214 -18.08 -4.76 -0.37
C VAL A 214 -19.26 -5.28 0.48
N GLY A 215 -19.44 -6.60 0.57
CA GLY A 215 -20.56 -7.23 1.26
C GLY A 215 -21.83 -7.12 0.41
N ALA A 216 -22.66 -8.17 0.39
CA ALA A 216 -23.98 -8.07 -0.20
C ALA A 216 -24.76 -7.01 0.57
N SER A 217 -25.10 -5.90 -0.09
CA SER A 217 -26.10 -4.96 0.41
C SER A 217 -27.30 -5.78 0.84
N ARG A 218 -27.53 -5.90 2.16
CA ARG A 218 -28.79 -6.47 2.65
C ARG A 218 -29.87 -5.46 2.30
N CYS A 219 -30.55 -5.69 1.18
CA CYS A 219 -31.87 -5.11 0.93
C CYS A 219 -32.85 -5.55 2.03
#